data_AF-A0A8J7T467-F1
#
_entry.id   AF-A0A8J7T467-F1
#
_cell.length_a   1.000
_cell.length_b   1.000
_cell.length_c   1.000
_cell.angle_alpha   90.00
_cell.angle_beta   90.00
_cell.angle_gamma   90.00
#
_symmetry.space_group_name_H-M   'P 1'
#
loop_
_entity.id
_entity.type
_entity.pdbx_description
1 polymer ?
#
loop_
_entity_poly.entity_id
_entity_poly.type
_entity_poly.pdbx_seq_one_letter_code
_entity_poly.pdbx_strand_id
1 'polypeptide(L)' 'MNEMSPLAIDNYVSPFKTRYDNFIGGKFVAPVNGRYFQNITPITGQVVCEVARSDAADVELALDAAHAAKGAWGR' A
#
# COMPACT_ATOMS: atom_id res chain seq x y z
N MET A 1 25.59 -11.07 29.98
CA MET A 1 24.83 -10.05 29.24
C MET A 1 24.95 -10.45 27.78
N ASN A 2 23.92 -11.07 27.20
CA ASN A 2 24.03 -11.58 25.84
C ASN A 2 24.00 -10.39 24.90
N GLU A 3 25.18 -10.04 24.36
CA GLU A 3 25.28 -9.11 23.25
C GLU A 3 24.61 -9.76 22.04
N MET A 4 23.47 -9.20 21.65
CA MET A 4 22.84 -9.53 20.38
C MET A 4 23.77 -8.98 19.31
N SER A 5 24.59 -9.87 18.72
CA SER A 5 25.40 -9.58 17.54
C SER A 5 24.55 -8.75 16.57
N PRO A 6 24.98 -7.56 16.14
CA PRO A 6 24.28 -6.84 15.09
C PRO A 6 24.31 -7.76 13.87
N LEU A 7 23.16 -8.32 13.50
CA LEU A 7 22.99 -8.95 12.20
C LEU A 7 23.52 -7.93 11.20
N ALA A 8 24.54 -8.29 10.42
CA ALA A 8 25.10 -7.39 9.42
C ALA A 8 23.96 -6.90 8.52
N ILE A 9 23.55 -5.65 8.71
CA ILE A 9 22.40 -5.02 8.03
C ILE A 9 22.81 -4.55 6.63
N ASP A 10 24.05 -4.82 6.23
CA ASP A 10 24.68 -4.18 5.08
C ASP A 10 24.08 -4.63 3.74
N ASN A 11 23.28 -5.70 3.70
CA ASN A 11 22.68 -6.23 2.48
C ASN A 11 21.20 -6.66 2.60
N TYR A 12 20.47 -6.25 3.65
CA TYR A 12 19.04 -6.55 3.72
C TYR A 12 18.24 -5.59 2.83
N VAL A 13 17.88 -6.04 1.63
CA VAL A 13 16.92 -5.36 0.77
C VAL A 13 15.52 -5.80 1.18
N SER A 14 14.68 -4.84 1.56
CA SER A 14 13.27 -5.09 1.86
C SER A 14 12.61 -5.84 0.68
N PRO A 15 11.90 -6.96 0.91
CA PRO A 15 11.23 -7.69 -0.16
C PRO A 15 9.97 -6.97 -0.67
N PHE A 16 9.57 -5.86 -0.04
CA PHE A 16 8.38 -5.10 -0.39
C PHE A 16 8.70 -3.99 -1.38
N LYS A 17 7.70 -3.62 -2.21
CA LYS A 17 7.81 -2.43 -3.05
C LYS A 17 7.90 -1.18 -2.17
N THR A 18 8.57 -0.15 -2.66
CA THR A 18 8.68 1.13 -1.96
C THR A 18 7.34 1.86 -1.84
N ARG A 19 6.41 1.63 -2.78
CA ARG A 19 5.09 2.27 -2.82
C ARG A 19 4.01 1.36 -3.40
N TYR A 20 2.81 1.49 -2.86
CA TYR A 20 1.60 0.82 -3.34
C TYR A 20 0.48 1.83 -3.62
N ASP A 21 -0.09 1.70 -4.80
CA ASP A 21 -1.22 2.47 -5.31
C ASP A 21 -2.56 1.82 -4.93
N ASN A 22 -3.68 2.52 -5.16
CA ASN A 22 -5.01 1.91 -5.04
C ASN A 22 -5.21 0.85 -6.13
N PHE A 23 -5.99 -0.18 -5.85
CA PHE A 23 -6.40 -1.14 -6.88
C PHE A 23 -7.90 -0.97 -7.18
N ILE A 24 -8.21 -0.26 -8.27
CA ILE A 24 -9.57 0.16 -8.62
C ILE A 24 -9.85 -0.26 -10.06
N GLY A 25 -10.96 -0.98 -10.27
CA GLY A 25 -11.38 -1.41 -11.62
C GLY A 25 -10.38 -2.35 -12.31
N GLY A 26 -9.69 -3.20 -11.55
CA GLY A 26 -8.75 -4.19 -12.10
C GLY A 26 -7.35 -3.64 -12.44
N LYS A 27 -7.02 -2.42 -12.02
CA LYS A 27 -5.72 -1.78 -12.27
C LYS A 27 -5.21 -1.05 -11.03
N PHE A 28 -3.89 -0.90 -10.94
CA PHE A 28 -3.26 -0.02 -9.97
C PHE A 28 -3.39 1.45 -10.42
N VAL A 29 -3.85 2.32 -9.52
CA VAL A 29 -4.15 3.73 -9.76
C VAL A 29 -3.64 4.55 -8.58
N ALA A 30 -2.81 5.55 -8.84
CA ALA A 30 -2.39 6.50 -7.81
C ALA A 30 -3.62 7.19 -7.18
N PRO A 31 -3.56 7.56 -5.88
CA PRO A 31 -4.67 8.26 -5.24
C PRO A 31 -4.90 9.61 -5.93
N VAL A 32 -6.16 10.01 -6.07
CA VAL A 32 -6.56 11.20 -6.86
C VAL A 32 -5.79 12.45 -6.44
N ASN A 33 -5.61 12.64 -5.13
CA ASN A 33 -4.90 13.79 -4.57
C ASN A 33 -3.39 13.55 -4.35
N GLY A 34 -2.83 12.44 -4.88
CA GLY A 34 -1.41 12.12 -4.83
C GLY A 34 -0.85 11.87 -3.42
N ARG A 35 -1.71 11.67 -2.42
CA ARG A 35 -1.30 11.53 -1.01
C ARG A 35 -0.93 10.09 -0.69
N TYR A 36 0.14 9.92 0.08
CA TYR A 36 0.58 8.63 0.61
C TYR A 36 0.88 8.74 2.10
N PHE A 37 0.90 7.61 2.81
CA PHE A 37 1.42 7.55 4.17
C PHE A 37 2.42 6.41 4.33
N GLN A 38 3.32 6.58 5.28
CA GLN A 38 4.36 5.61 5.60
C GLN A 38 3.77 4.46 6.43
N ASN A 39 3.97 3.24 5.97
CA ASN A 39 3.76 2.04 6.76
C ASN A 39 5.02 1.79 7.60
N ILE A 40 4.93 2.08 8.89
CA ILE A 40 6.04 1.98 9.84
C ILE A 40 5.93 0.65 10.58
N THR A 41 7.01 -0.13 10.63
CA THR A 41 7.00 -1.39 11.39
C THR A 41 7.08 -1.12 12.89
N PRO A 42 6.24 -1.78 13.72
CA PRO A 42 6.33 -1.64 15.17
C PRO A 42 7.58 -2.31 15.77
N ILE A 43 8.29 -3.15 14.99
CA ILE A 43 9.47 -3.89 15.47
C ILE A 43 10.69 -2.98 15.54
N THR A 44 10.91 -2.15 14.50
CA THR A 44 12.11 -1.32 14.38
C THR A 44 11.81 0.17 14.29
N GLY A 45 10.54 0.57 14.14
CA GLY A 45 10.16 1.97 13.91
C GLY A 45 10.58 2.52 12.53
N GLN A 46 11.11 1.69 11.65
CA GLN A 46 11.52 2.09 10.30
C GLN A 46 10.37 2.01 9.30
N VAL A 47 10.49 2.75 8.19
CA VAL A 47 9.52 2.72 7.09
C VAL A 47 9.70 1.43 6.29
N VAL A 48 8.61 0.68 6.11
CA VAL A 48 8.56 -0.51 5.26
C VAL A 48 8.27 -0.10 3.81
N CYS A 49 7.24 0.71 3.60
CA CYS A 49 6.81 1.23 2.31
C CYS A 49 5.86 2.42 2.48
N GLU A 50 5.46 3.02 1.37
CA GLU A 50 4.35 3.97 1.29
C GLU A 50 3.10 3.30 0.73
N VAL A 51 1.93 3.70 1.24
CA VAL A 51 0.63 3.23 0.75
C VAL A 51 -0.27 4.42 0.45
N ALA A 52 -1.10 4.30 -0.59
CA ALA A 52 -2.02 5.34 -1.01
C ALA A 52 -2.90 5.82 0.16
N ARG A 53 -2.98 7.14 0.35
CA ARG A 53 -3.82 7.79 1.36
C ARG A 53 -5.05 8.38 0.68
N SER A 54 -5.96 7.49 0.35
CA SER A 54 -7.20 7.78 -0.36
C SER A 54 -8.15 8.68 0.43
N ASP A 55 -9.01 9.38 -0.29
CA ASP A 55 -10.15 10.12 0.26
C ASP A 55 -11.43 9.88 -0.55
N ALA A 56 -12.43 10.73 -0.34
CA ALA A 56 -13.74 10.60 -0.95
C ALA A 56 -13.65 10.46 -2.47
N ALA A 57 -12.73 11.15 -3.16
CA ALA A 57 -12.62 11.07 -4.61
C ALA A 57 -12.20 9.66 -5.08
N ASP A 58 -11.25 9.03 -4.39
CA ASP A 58 -10.84 7.65 -4.67
C ASP A 58 -11.95 6.64 -4.35
N VAL A 59 -12.75 6.92 -3.30
CA VAL A 59 -13.90 6.10 -2.92
C VAL A 59 -14.96 6.11 -4.02
N GLU A 60 -15.30 7.28 -4.58
CA GLU A 60 -16.27 7.36 -5.68
C GLU A 60 -15.78 6.58 -6.92
N LEU A 61 -14.50 6.70 -7.28
CA LEU A 61 -13.92 5.90 -8.37
C LEU A 61 -14.03 4.39 -8.13
N ALA A 62 -13.82 3.96 -6.88
CA ALA A 62 -13.97 2.56 -6.49
C ALA A 62 -15.42 2.08 -6.56
N LEU A 63 -16.37 2.92 -6.13
CA LEU A 63 -17.80 2.63 -6.20
C LEU A 63 -18.30 2.53 -7.65
N ASP A 64 -17.89 3.46 -8.51
CA ASP A 64 -18.22 3.43 -9.94
C ASP A 64 -17.71 2.14 -10.59
N ALA A 65 -16.46 1.76 -10.32
CA ALA A 65 -15.89 0.52 -10.82
C ALA A 65 -16.63 -0.72 -10.31
N ALA A 66 -17.02 -0.73 -9.02
CA ALA A 66 -17.76 -1.83 -8.42
C ALA A 66 -19.17 -1.96 -9.03
N HIS A 67 -19.88 -0.84 -9.22
CA HIS A 67 -21.20 -0.83 -9.85
C HIS A 67 -21.16 -1.31 -11.30
N ALA A 68 -20.14 -0.90 -12.07
CA ALA A 68 -19.95 -1.37 -13.44
C ALA A 68 -19.70 -2.89 -13.51
N ALA A 69 -18.98 -3.46 -12.54
CA ALA A 69 -18.69 -4.89 -12.48
C ALA A 69 -19.86 -5.74 -11.95
N LYS A 70 -20.78 -5.15 -11.17
CA LYS A 70 -21.86 -5.85 -10.45
C LYS A 70 -22.64 -6.84 -11.32
N GLY A 71 -23.01 -6.44 -12.54
CA GLY A 71 -23.85 -7.26 -13.42
C GLY A 71 -23.15 -8.52 -13.94
N ALA A 72 -21.84 -8.47 -14.15
CA ALA A 72 -21.06 -9.63 -14.59
C ALA A 72 -20.68 -10.54 -13.42
N TRP A 73 -20.37 -9.96 -12.25
CA TRP A 73 -19.97 -10.69 -11.05
C TRP A 73 -21.13 -11.40 -10.35
N GLY A 74 -22.30 -10.76 -10.27
CA GLY A 74 -23.46 -11.27 -9.52
C GLY A 74 -24.29 -12.31 -10.26
N ARG A 75 -23.69 -13.04 -11.21
CA ARG A 75 -24.34 -14.12 -11.97
C ARG A 75 -23.94 -15.48 -11.44
#